data_AF-A0A259IH09-F1
#
_entry.id   AF-A0A259IH09-F1
#
_cell.length_a   1.000
_cell.length_b   1.000
_cell.length_c   1.000
_cell.angle_alpha   90.00
_cell.angle_beta   90.00
_cell.angle_gamma   90.00
#
_symmetry.space_group_name_H-M   'P 1'
#
loop_
_entity.id
_entity.type
_entity.pdbx_description
1 polymer ?
#
loop_
_entity_poly.entity_id
_entity_poly.type
_entity_poly.pdbx_seq_one_letter_code
_entity_poly.pdbx_strand_id
1 'polypeptide(L)' 'RNEQNRLRILAIYVDIHIGVPGSTLENLDRVLAQFQDFCTVSSSVSLGIPVNVTVIDSENTKLYPAS' A
#
# COMPACT_ATOMS: atom_id res chain seq x y z
N ARG A 1 -8.84 -19.24 8.53
CA ARG A 1 -8.93 -20.59 7.92
C ARG A 1 -10.07 -20.58 6.90
N ASN A 2 -10.01 -21.34 5.81
CA ASN A 2 -11.10 -21.39 4.83
C ASN A 2 -12.21 -22.38 5.25
N GLU A 3 -13.28 -22.50 4.46
CA GLU A 3 -14.40 -23.46 4.67
C GLU A 3 -13.95 -24.92 4.76
N GLN A 4 -12.75 -25.22 4.25
CA GLN A 4 -12.11 -26.55 4.27
C GLN A 4 -11.05 -26.66 5.38
N ASN A 5 -11.09 -25.76 6.38
CA ASN A 5 -10.24 -25.70 7.56
C ASN A 5 -8.72 -25.50 7.31
N ARG A 6 -8.32 -25.09 6.10
CA ARG A 6 -6.92 -24.79 5.75
C ARG A 6 -6.52 -23.38 6.18
N LEU A 7 -5.23 -23.21 6.51
CA LEU A 7 -4.66 -21.89 6.76
C LEU A 7 -4.69 -21.06 5.46
N ARG A 8 -5.04 -19.79 5.60
CA ARG A 8 -5.10 -18.83 4.49
C ARG A 8 -4.79 -17.44 5.02
N ILE A 9 -4.02 -16.68 4.25
CA ILE A 9 -3.78 -15.26 4.49
C ILE A 9 -5.08 -14.50 4.23
N LEU A 10 -5.54 -13.73 5.21
CA LEU A 10 -6.81 -12.98 5.14
C LEU A 10 -6.64 -11.60 4.52
N ALA A 11 -5.53 -10.95 4.81
CA ALA A 11 -5.16 -9.64 4.29
C ALA A 11 -3.65 -9.43 4.44
N ILE A 12 -3.11 -8.51 3.66
CA ILE A 12 -1.75 -7.99 3.79
C ILE A 12 -1.89 -6.49 4.11
N TYR A 13 -1.12 -6.03 5.08
CA TYR A 13 -0.99 -4.61 5.42
C TYR A 13 0.45 -4.19 5.20
N VAL A 14 0.65 -3.12 4.43
CA VAL A 14 1.97 -2.61 4.06
C VAL A 14 2.03 -1.14 4.43
N ASP A 15 2.99 -0.80 5.28
CA ASP A 15 3.27 0.60 5.62
C ASP A 15 4.60 1.01 4.98
N ILE A 16 4.55 2.08 4.18
CA ILE A 16 5.70 2.63 3.45
C ILE A 16 6.02 3.99 4.05
N HIS A 17 7.23 4.13 4.55
CA HIS A 17 7.70 5.36 5.17
C HIS A 17 8.65 6.09 4.22
N ILE A 18 8.31 7.31 3.84
CA ILE A 18 9.17 8.18 3.04
C ILE A 18 10.04 9.01 3.99
N GLY A 19 11.33 9.11 3.70
CA GLY A 19 12.31 9.81 4.54
C GLY A 19 12.27 11.34 4.48
N VAL A 20 11.34 11.93 3.74
CA VAL A 20 11.19 13.38 3.57
C VAL A 20 9.71 13.78 3.68
N PRO A 21 9.38 15.04 4.02
CA PRO A 21 7.99 15.49 4.07
C PRO A 21 7.32 15.38 2.70
N GLY A 22 6.06 14.95 2.66
CA GLY A 22 5.32 14.77 1.41
C GLY A 22 5.23 16.05 0.57
N SER A 23 5.19 17.21 1.23
CA SER A 23 5.18 18.55 0.61
C SER A 23 6.43 18.85 -0.22
N THR A 24 7.54 18.15 0.04
CA THR A 24 8.81 18.33 -0.69
C THR A 24 8.92 17.45 -1.94
N LEU A 25 8.00 16.51 -2.12
CA LEU A 25 8.00 15.58 -3.25
C LEU A 25 7.24 16.19 -4.43
N GLU A 26 7.99 16.61 -5.45
CA GLU A 26 7.38 17.02 -6.71
C GLU A 26 6.62 15.85 -7.35
N ASN A 27 5.43 16.13 -7.88
CA ASN A 27 4.56 15.13 -8.52
C ASN A 27 4.11 13.97 -7.60
N LEU A 28 4.06 14.18 -6.28
CA LEU A 28 3.64 13.17 -5.31
C LEU A 28 2.33 12.46 -5.71
N ASP A 29 1.30 13.23 -6.09
CA ASP A 29 -0.01 12.68 -6.49
C ASP A 29 0.11 11.70 -7.66
N ARG A 30 0.95 12.02 -8.65
CA ARG A 30 1.19 11.15 -9.79
C ARG A 30 1.89 9.87 -9.37
N VAL A 31 2.90 9.95 -8.51
CA VAL A 31 3.63 8.78 -8.02
C VAL A 31 2.70 7.87 -7.22
N LEU A 32 1.90 8.44 -6.32
CA LEU A 32 0.91 7.70 -5.53
C LEU A 32 -0.17 7.05 -6.40
N ALA A 33 -0.63 7.74 -7.45
CA ALA A 33 -1.61 7.20 -8.39
C ALA A 33 -1.07 5.98 -9.15
N GLN A 34 0.21 6.00 -9.54
CA GLN A 34 0.84 4.90 -10.28
C GLN A 34 1.39 3.80 -9.37
N PHE A 35 1.45 4.02 -8.05
CA PHE A 35 2.08 3.10 -7.11
C PHE A 35 1.46 1.70 -7.15
N GLN A 36 0.13 1.61 -7.25
CA GLN A 36 -0.58 0.33 -7.35
C GLN A 36 -0.21 -0.44 -8.62
N ASP A 37 0.05 0.24 -9.73
CA ASP A 37 0.39 -0.38 -11.02
C ASP A 37 1.80 -0.99 -11.03
N PHE A 38 2.72 -0.46 -10.21
CA PHE A 38 4.10 -0.94 -10.12
C PHE A 38 4.32 -2.05 -9.08
N CYS A 39 3.34 -2.31 -8.22
CA CYS A 39 3.48 -3.36 -7.20
C CYS A 39 3.18 -4.74 -7.81
N THR A 40 4.15 -5.29 -8.53
CA THR A 40 4.08 -6.60 -9.21
C THR A 40 3.59 -7.73 -8.29
N VAL A 41 4.01 -7.72 -7.03
CA VAL A 41 3.56 -8.70 -6.02
C VAL A 41 2.09 -8.50 -5.66
N SER A 42 1.66 -7.27 -5.38
CA SER A 42 0.25 -6.98 -5.08
C SER A 42 -0.68 -7.35 -6.23
N SER A 43 -0.29 -7.06 -7.48
CA SER A 43 -1.07 -7.45 -8.66
C SER A 43 -1.22 -8.98 -8.77
N SER A 44 -0.19 -9.75 -8.42
CA SER A 44 -0.22 -11.20 -8.51
C SER A 44 -1.09 -11.90 -7.45
N VAL A 45 -1.27 -11.28 -6.27
CA VAL A 45 -2.00 -11.89 -5.14
C VAL A 45 -3.33 -11.21 -4.82
N SER A 46 -3.57 -9.99 -5.32
CA SER A 46 -4.78 -9.19 -5.04
C SER A 46 -6.08 -9.89 -5.45
N LEU A 47 -6.04 -10.75 -6.48
CA LEU A 47 -7.17 -11.57 -6.90
C LEU A 47 -7.66 -12.56 -5.82
N GLY A 48 -6.83 -12.86 -4.82
CA GLY A 48 -7.14 -13.82 -3.75
C GLY A 48 -6.88 -13.35 -2.33
N ILE A 49 -6.18 -12.23 -2.14
CA ILE A 49 -5.78 -11.68 -0.84
C ILE A 49 -5.87 -10.15 -0.91
N PRO A 50 -6.75 -9.50 -0.12
CA PRO A 50 -6.77 -8.05 0.01
C PRO A 50 -5.39 -7.51 0.45
N VAL A 51 -4.87 -6.52 -0.27
CA VAL A 51 -3.64 -5.81 0.10
C VAL A 51 -3.98 -4.36 0.40
N ASN A 52 -3.66 -3.92 1.61
CA ASN A 52 -3.88 -2.56 2.08
C ASN A 52 -2.53 -1.87 2.22
N VAL A 53 -2.35 -0.76 1.51
CA VAL A 53 -1.10 0.01 1.55
C VAL A 53 -1.36 1.34 2.25
N THR A 54 -0.48 1.71 3.16
CA THR A 54 -0.38 3.04 3.75
C THR A 54 0.95 3.66 3.34
N VAL A 55 0.94 4.91 2.90
CA VAL A 55 2.17 5.69 2.72
C VAL A 55 2.19 6.83 3.72
N ILE A 56 3.30 6.97 4.44
CA ILE A 56 3.51 7.91 5.52
C ILE A 56 4.82 8.66 5.26
N ASP A 57 4.88 9.95 5.51
CA ASP A 57 6.10 10.75 5.36
C ASP A 57 6.91 10.87 6.66
N SER A 58 8.01 11.62 6.61
CA SER A 58 8.89 11.83 7.77
C SER A 58 8.23 12.63 8.91
N GLU A 59 7.14 13.33 8.64
CA GLU A 59 6.37 14.10 9.62
C GLU A 59 5.21 13.28 10.21
N ASN A 60 5.14 11.98 9.87
CA ASN A 60 4.04 11.07 10.20
C ASN A 60 2.71 11.45 9.54
N THR A 61 2.76 12.23 8.46
CA THR A 61 1.58 12.56 7.66
C THR A 61 1.25 11.38 6.76
N LYS A 62 0.00 10.92 6.82
CA LYS A 62 -0.51 9.89 5.91
C LYS A 62 -0.76 10.50 4.53
N LEU A 63 0.00 10.03 3.54
CA LEU A 63 -0.09 10.46 2.15
C LEU A 63 -1.02 9.55 1.32
N TYR A 64 -1.15 8.28 1.68
CA TYR A 64 -2.03 7.32 0.99
C TYR A 64 -2.66 6.30 1.96
N PRO A 65 -3.92 5.87 1.74
CA PRO A 65 -4.90 6.49 0.83
C PRO A 65 -5.17 7.93 1.22
N ALA A 66 -5.37 8.80 0.23
CA ALA A 66 -5.73 10.20 0.46
C ALA A 66 -6.97 10.26 1.35
N SER A 67 -6.93 11.15 2.36
CA SER A 67 -8.03 11.31 3.32
C SER A 67 -9.18 12.13 2.76
#